data_AF-U2WHG5-F1
#
_entry.id   AF-U2WHG5-F1
#
_cell.length_a   1.000
_cell.length_b   1.000
_cell.length_c   1.000
_cell.angle_alpha   90.00
_cell.angle_beta   90.00
_cell.angle_gamma   90.00
#
_symmetry.space_group_name_H-M   'P 1'
#
loop_
_entity.id
_entity.type
_entity.pdbx_description
1 polymer ?
#
loop_
_entity_poly.entity_id
_entity_poly.type
_entity_poly.pdbx_seq_one_letter_code
_entity_poly.pdbx_strand_id
1 'polypeptide(L)'
;MNDMKNELSKKPKYKNKELDKKTEEFINSIEEKLASMDEIRNYYKNKEYKKDNFEKGKILSEKYVKSYRNSLEKYDKFFHEFRKTMYVVMKNSISILNDQTGKSILYNKLKVNLLCEMFRDKFYGSKLSIDTSKPFVIEDNDKEKYVNELKSIQKTLDYTISDMRKLDASKLSQENISNEEFKNFLHKIEKISKNTKVIITKIETGKNNEVNEMINEYSEKVEKLKRE
;
A
#
# COMPACT_ATOMS: atom_id res chain seq x y z
N MET A 1 -20.74 -8.65 -0.44
CA MET A 1 -21.13 -7.27 -0.77
C MET A 1 -22.12 -6.67 0.20
N ASN A 2 -23.17 -7.40 0.60
CA ASN A 2 -24.15 -6.88 1.57
C ASN A 2 -23.51 -6.37 2.87
N ASP A 3 -22.55 -7.09 3.44
CA ASP A 3 -21.86 -6.66 4.66
C ASP A 3 -21.10 -5.33 4.46
N MET A 4 -20.40 -5.16 3.34
CA MET A 4 -19.68 -3.91 3.04
C MET A 4 -20.62 -2.72 2.88
N LYS A 5 -21.78 -2.92 2.23
CA LYS A 5 -22.80 -1.87 2.10
C LYS A 5 -23.46 -1.54 3.44
N ASN A 6 -23.72 -2.56 4.26
CA ASN A 6 -24.23 -2.35 5.61
C ASN A 6 -23.26 -1.51 6.43
N GLU A 7 -21.94 -1.78 6.38
CA GLU A 7 -20.94 -0.94 7.03
C GLU A 7 -20.92 0.50 6.50
N LEU A 8 -21.00 0.71 5.17
CA LEU A 8 -21.06 2.06 4.58
C LEU A 8 -22.32 2.84 4.97
N SER A 9 -23.44 2.15 5.18
CA SER A 9 -24.70 2.76 5.56
C SER A 9 -24.73 3.21 7.04
N LYS A 10 -23.83 2.69 7.87
CA LYS A 10 -23.73 3.10 9.28
C LYS A 10 -23.24 4.54 9.33
N LYS A 11 -23.85 5.35 10.20
CA LYS A 11 -23.41 6.72 10.46
C LYS A 11 -22.02 6.66 11.12
N PRO A 12 -20.94 7.05 10.43
CA PRO A 12 -19.61 6.91 11.01
C PRO A 12 -19.41 7.98 12.09
N LYS A 13 -18.65 7.63 13.13
CA LYS A 13 -18.26 8.57 14.19
C LYS A 13 -17.40 9.73 13.64
N TYR A 14 -16.65 9.48 12.58
CA TYR A 14 -15.81 10.44 11.86
C TYR A 14 -16.09 10.32 10.36
N LYS A 15 -16.25 11.45 9.66
CA LYS A 15 -16.52 11.46 8.20
C LYS A 15 -15.31 11.91 7.42
N ASN A 16 -14.89 11.13 6.44
CA ASN A 16 -13.98 11.59 5.39
C ASN A 16 -14.74 11.52 4.06
N LYS A 17 -15.42 12.62 3.72
CA LYS A 17 -16.34 12.67 2.56
C LYS A 17 -15.69 12.22 1.25
N GLU A 18 -14.41 12.52 1.05
CA GLU A 18 -13.72 12.15 -0.18
C GLU A 18 -13.41 10.64 -0.21
N LEU A 19 -12.87 10.09 0.88
CA LEU A 19 -12.63 8.65 1.00
C LEU A 19 -13.94 7.85 0.92
N ASP A 20 -14.99 8.31 1.62
CA ASP A 20 -16.30 7.68 1.62
C ASP A 20 -16.86 7.59 0.17
N LYS A 21 -16.80 8.71 -0.56
CA LYS A 21 -17.22 8.78 -1.96
C LYS A 21 -16.42 7.83 -2.85
N LYS A 22 -15.08 7.82 -2.74
CA LYS A 22 -14.26 6.92 -3.56
C LYS A 22 -14.51 5.44 -3.23
N THR A 23 -14.78 5.13 -1.96
CA THR A 23 -15.11 3.77 -1.51
C THR A 23 -16.44 3.31 -2.12
N GLU A 24 -17.46 4.15 -2.13
CA GLU A 24 -18.75 3.87 -2.76
C GLU A 24 -18.60 3.68 -4.28
N GLU A 25 -17.89 4.57 -4.98
CA GLU A 25 -17.62 4.43 -6.41
C GLU A 25 -16.92 3.11 -6.75
N PHE A 26 -15.94 2.69 -5.93
CA PHE A 26 -15.24 1.42 -6.11
C PHE A 26 -16.17 0.21 -5.88
N ILE A 27 -16.94 0.21 -4.79
CA ILE A 27 -17.89 -0.87 -4.49
C ILE A 27 -18.92 -1.04 -5.60
N ASN A 28 -19.51 0.05 -6.09
CA ASN A 28 -20.48 0.00 -7.18
C ASN A 28 -19.87 -0.59 -8.46
N SER A 29 -18.61 -0.25 -8.77
CA SER A 29 -17.91 -0.82 -9.94
C SER A 29 -17.66 -2.32 -9.82
N ILE A 30 -17.45 -2.86 -8.60
CA ILE A 30 -17.32 -4.29 -8.36
C ILE A 30 -18.66 -4.99 -8.62
N GLU A 31 -19.78 -4.40 -8.19
CA GLU A 31 -21.10 -4.98 -8.41
C GLU A 31 -21.46 -5.05 -9.90
N GLU A 32 -21.16 -4.00 -10.67
CA GLU A 32 -21.33 -4.01 -12.13
C GLU A 32 -20.53 -5.13 -12.80
N LYS A 33 -19.28 -5.34 -12.33
CA LYS A 33 -18.42 -6.42 -12.81
C LYS A 33 -18.99 -7.79 -12.45
N LEU A 34 -19.45 -7.99 -11.21
CA LEU A 34 -20.05 -9.26 -10.76
C LEU A 34 -21.32 -9.58 -11.54
N ALA A 35 -22.21 -8.59 -11.74
CA ALA A 35 -23.42 -8.76 -12.55
C ALA A 35 -23.08 -9.19 -13.99
N SER A 36 -22.04 -8.60 -14.58
CA SER A 36 -21.56 -8.98 -15.92
C SER A 36 -21.05 -10.43 -15.94
N MET A 37 -20.33 -10.87 -14.90
CA MET A 37 -19.84 -12.25 -14.77
C MET A 37 -20.99 -13.26 -14.62
N ASP A 38 -22.02 -12.92 -13.84
CA ASP A 38 -23.19 -13.79 -13.65
C ASP A 38 -24.00 -13.93 -14.94
N GLU A 39 -24.15 -12.84 -15.70
CA GLU A 39 -24.81 -12.86 -17.01
C GLU A 39 -24.07 -13.77 -18.00
N ILE A 40 -22.73 -13.65 -18.08
CA ILE A 40 -21.89 -14.55 -18.87
C ILE A 40 -22.06 -16.00 -18.43
N ARG A 41 -22.00 -16.27 -17.12
CA ARG A 41 -22.14 -17.62 -16.58
C ARG A 41 -23.48 -18.23 -16.96
N ASN A 42 -24.56 -17.47 -16.84
CA ASN A 42 -25.90 -17.93 -17.19
C ASN A 42 -26.04 -18.20 -18.70
N TYR A 43 -25.50 -17.35 -19.55
CA TYR A 43 -25.49 -17.53 -21.01
C TYR A 43 -24.88 -18.88 -21.43
N TYR A 44 -23.71 -19.21 -20.88
CA TYR A 44 -23.04 -20.48 -21.17
C TYR A 44 -23.73 -21.67 -20.50
N LYS A 45 -24.16 -21.54 -19.23
CA LYS A 45 -24.85 -22.59 -18.49
C LYS A 45 -26.15 -23.03 -19.19
N ASN A 46 -26.90 -22.06 -19.73
CA ASN A 46 -28.17 -22.30 -20.41
C ASN A 46 -28.00 -22.72 -21.89
N LYS A 47 -26.75 -22.87 -22.37
CA LYS A 47 -26.43 -23.20 -23.77
C LYS A 47 -27.03 -22.22 -24.77
N GLU A 48 -27.25 -20.97 -24.39
CA GLU A 48 -27.81 -19.93 -25.26
C GLU A 48 -26.94 -19.68 -26.48
N TYR A 49 -25.62 -19.85 -26.34
CA TYR A 49 -24.65 -19.78 -27.44
C TYR A 49 -24.96 -20.67 -28.65
N LYS A 50 -25.72 -21.77 -28.45
CA LYS A 50 -26.14 -22.65 -29.54
C LYS A 50 -27.24 -22.04 -30.40
N LYS A 51 -28.02 -21.09 -29.85
CA LYS A 51 -29.16 -20.46 -30.52
C LYS A 51 -28.75 -19.25 -31.35
N ASP A 52 -27.71 -18.54 -30.92
CA ASP A 52 -27.26 -17.29 -31.51
C ASP A 52 -25.83 -17.37 -32.08
N ASN A 53 -25.25 -18.58 -32.16
CA ASN A 53 -23.89 -18.82 -32.62
C ASN A 53 -22.85 -17.87 -31.98
N PHE A 54 -22.92 -17.71 -30.66
CA PHE A 54 -21.99 -16.90 -29.85
C PHE A 54 -22.12 -15.37 -29.99
N GLU A 55 -23.10 -14.84 -30.73
CA GLU A 55 -23.23 -13.39 -30.91
C GLU A 55 -23.44 -12.63 -29.59
N LYS A 56 -24.34 -13.07 -28.71
CA LYS A 56 -24.49 -12.47 -27.38
C LYS A 56 -23.22 -12.64 -26.54
N GLY A 57 -22.52 -13.77 -26.71
CA GLY A 57 -21.24 -14.03 -26.02
C GLY A 57 -20.18 -12.96 -26.29
N LYS A 58 -20.07 -12.48 -27.54
CA LYS A 58 -19.16 -11.39 -27.91
C LYS A 58 -19.49 -10.10 -27.18
N ILE A 59 -20.77 -9.69 -27.20
CA ILE A 59 -21.26 -8.48 -26.52
C ILE A 59 -21.01 -8.55 -25.00
N LEU A 60 -21.29 -9.70 -24.39
CA LEU A 60 -21.07 -9.91 -22.96
C LEU A 60 -19.58 -9.85 -22.59
N SER A 61 -18.70 -10.38 -23.45
CA SER A 61 -17.25 -10.30 -23.26
C SER A 61 -16.77 -8.85 -23.26
N GLU A 62 -17.21 -8.05 -24.22
CA GLU A 62 -16.88 -6.61 -24.28
C GLU A 62 -17.38 -5.85 -23.06
N LYS A 63 -18.62 -6.12 -22.63
CA LYS A 63 -19.20 -5.56 -21.40
C LYS A 63 -18.36 -5.90 -20.17
N TYR A 64 -17.91 -7.14 -20.04
CA TYR A 64 -17.03 -7.56 -18.95
C TYR A 64 -15.67 -6.88 -18.99
N VAL A 65 -15.02 -6.78 -20.16
CA VAL A 65 -13.73 -6.08 -20.28
C VAL A 65 -13.87 -4.61 -19.87
N LYS A 66 -14.96 -3.95 -20.27
CA LYS A 66 -15.25 -2.56 -19.88
C LYS A 66 -15.46 -2.41 -18.37
N SER A 67 -16.28 -3.28 -17.75
CA SER A 67 -16.51 -3.22 -16.30
C SER A 67 -15.26 -3.57 -15.49
N TYR A 68 -14.42 -4.49 -15.98
CA TYR A 68 -13.12 -4.80 -15.39
C TYR A 68 -12.21 -3.57 -15.39
N ARG A 69 -12.04 -2.89 -16.53
CA ARG A 69 -11.22 -1.66 -16.63
C ARG A 69 -11.76 -0.54 -15.72
N ASN A 70 -13.07 -0.32 -15.70
CA ASN A 70 -13.71 0.63 -14.80
C ASN A 70 -13.39 0.31 -13.32
N SER A 71 -13.49 -0.97 -12.94
CA SER A 71 -13.20 -1.40 -11.56
C SER A 71 -11.75 -1.17 -11.14
N LEU A 72 -10.79 -1.32 -12.06
CA LEU A 72 -9.38 -1.02 -11.79
C LEU A 72 -9.17 0.49 -11.60
N GLU A 73 -9.73 1.32 -12.47
CA GLU A 73 -9.62 2.78 -12.34
C GLU A 73 -10.23 3.30 -11.03
N LYS A 74 -11.39 2.75 -10.63
CA LYS A 74 -12.02 3.11 -9.35
C LYS A 74 -11.24 2.60 -8.15
N TYR A 75 -10.67 1.40 -8.24
CA TYR A 75 -9.76 0.88 -7.22
C TYR A 75 -8.57 1.82 -7.02
N ASP A 76 -7.90 2.24 -8.09
CA ASP A 76 -6.71 3.10 -8.00
C ASP A 76 -7.04 4.43 -7.31
N LYS A 77 -8.17 5.05 -7.66
CA LYS A 77 -8.66 6.29 -7.03
C LYS A 77 -8.99 6.09 -5.55
N PHE A 78 -9.67 5.00 -5.20
CA PHE A 78 -9.96 4.65 -3.81
C PHE A 78 -8.66 4.44 -3.01
N PHE A 79 -7.74 3.63 -3.54
CA PHE A 79 -6.52 3.27 -2.83
C PHE A 79 -5.62 4.49 -2.61
N HIS A 80 -5.57 5.42 -3.56
CA HIS A 80 -4.86 6.69 -3.40
C HIS A 80 -5.41 7.54 -2.25
N GLU A 81 -6.74 7.75 -2.20
CA GLU A 81 -7.36 8.52 -1.11
C GLU A 81 -7.27 7.79 0.24
N PHE A 82 -7.34 6.46 0.23
CA PHE A 82 -7.11 5.64 1.41
C PHE A 82 -5.69 5.84 1.95
N ARG A 83 -4.67 5.76 1.11
CA ARG A 83 -3.26 5.97 1.52
C ARG A 83 -3.03 7.36 2.10
N LYS A 84 -3.56 8.41 1.46
CA LYS A 84 -3.50 9.78 2.01
C LYS A 84 -4.12 9.88 3.41
N THR A 85 -5.29 9.29 3.58
CA THR A 85 -5.99 9.25 4.87
C THR A 85 -5.16 8.51 5.91
N MET A 86 -4.61 7.35 5.56
CA MET A 86 -3.73 6.57 6.44
C MET A 86 -2.49 7.36 6.86
N TYR A 87 -1.87 8.14 5.97
CA TYR A 87 -0.75 9.01 6.33
C TYR A 87 -1.13 10.08 7.35
N VAL A 88 -2.28 10.72 7.19
CA VAL A 88 -2.77 11.71 8.16
C VAL A 88 -3.00 11.05 9.52
N VAL A 89 -3.66 9.90 9.54
CA VAL A 89 -3.90 9.14 10.78
C VAL A 89 -2.57 8.76 11.45
N MET A 90 -1.62 8.18 10.71
CA MET A 90 -0.31 7.80 11.25
C MET A 90 0.45 9.02 11.80
N LYS A 91 0.48 10.14 11.07
CA LYS A 91 1.14 11.38 11.53
C LYS A 91 0.52 11.91 12.82
N ASN A 92 -0.81 11.93 12.90
CA ASN A 92 -1.52 12.37 14.11
C ASN A 92 -1.24 11.43 15.28
N SER A 93 -1.26 10.12 15.06
CA SER A 93 -0.92 9.13 16.08
C SER A 93 0.54 9.27 16.55
N ILE A 94 1.49 9.49 15.65
CA ILE A 94 2.89 9.77 16.00
C ILE A 94 2.99 11.03 16.86
N SER A 95 2.29 12.11 16.48
CA SER A 95 2.27 13.36 17.25
C SER A 95 1.75 13.15 18.67
N ILE A 96 0.65 12.39 18.83
CA ILE A 96 0.08 12.10 20.15
C ILE A 96 1.05 11.26 21.00
N LEU A 97 1.68 10.24 20.40
CA LEU A 97 2.61 9.35 21.10
C LEU A 97 3.90 10.05 21.51
N ASN A 98 4.33 11.06 20.75
CA ASN A 98 5.52 11.86 21.06
C ASN A 98 5.44 12.51 22.45
N ASP A 99 4.23 12.88 22.87
CA ASP A 99 3.98 13.61 24.11
C ASP A 99 3.59 12.66 25.26
N GLN A 100 3.54 11.35 25.02
CA GLN A 100 3.16 10.34 26.02
C GLN A 100 4.39 9.68 26.66
N THR A 101 4.50 9.80 27.98
CA THR A 101 5.50 9.09 28.77
C THR A 101 5.31 7.57 28.62
N GLY A 102 6.43 6.85 28.39
CA GLY A 102 6.41 5.40 28.28
C GLY A 102 5.81 4.86 26.98
N LYS A 103 5.84 5.65 25.89
CA LYS A 103 5.41 5.23 24.54
C LYS A 103 6.48 5.37 23.47
N SER A 104 7.74 5.45 23.88
CA SER A 104 8.89 5.64 23.00
C SER A 104 9.06 4.56 21.93
N ILE A 105 8.76 3.29 22.25
CA ILE A 105 8.88 2.18 21.32
C ILE A 105 7.75 2.21 20.31
N LEU A 106 6.50 2.35 20.76
CA LEU A 106 5.34 2.46 19.89
C LEU A 106 5.45 3.67 18.95
N TYR A 107 5.90 4.83 19.48
CA TYR A 107 6.20 6.03 18.71
C TYR A 107 7.19 5.73 17.57
N ASN A 108 8.32 5.10 17.89
CA ASN A 108 9.35 4.82 16.90
C ASN A 108 8.93 3.73 15.90
N LYS A 109 8.25 2.67 16.34
CA LYS A 109 7.65 1.65 15.45
C LYS A 109 6.71 2.29 14.44
N LEU A 110 5.84 3.20 14.89
CA LEU A 110 4.89 3.88 14.02
C LEU A 110 5.59 4.84 13.03
N LYS A 111 6.65 5.53 13.46
CA LYS A 111 7.51 6.33 12.55
C LYS A 111 8.17 5.47 11.49
N VAL A 112 8.76 4.33 11.87
CA VAL A 112 9.34 3.39 10.91
C VAL A 112 8.30 2.93 9.89
N ASN A 113 7.10 2.56 10.35
CA ASN A 113 6.00 2.15 9.47
C ASN A 113 5.62 3.26 8.49
N LEU A 114 5.45 4.50 8.95
CA LEU A 114 5.15 5.63 8.08
C LEU A 114 6.24 5.83 7.01
N LEU A 115 7.51 5.81 7.40
CA LEU A 115 8.64 5.97 6.47
C LEU A 115 8.70 4.83 5.46
N CYS A 116 8.43 3.59 5.89
CA CYS A 116 8.38 2.45 4.99
C CYS A 116 7.25 2.56 3.97
N GLU A 117 6.07 3.05 4.38
CA GLU A 117 4.96 3.29 3.47
C GLU A 117 5.23 4.45 2.51
N MET A 118 5.94 5.51 2.94
CA MET A 118 6.35 6.60 2.04
C MET A 118 7.28 6.09 0.93
N PHE A 119 8.19 5.17 1.23
CA PHE A 119 8.99 4.50 0.21
C PHE A 119 8.13 3.67 -0.74
N ARG A 120 7.17 2.88 -0.23
CA ARG A 120 6.27 2.09 -1.09
C ARG A 120 5.49 2.99 -2.03
N ASP A 121 4.94 4.10 -1.55
CA ASP A 121 4.21 5.05 -2.39
C ASP A 121 5.10 5.65 -3.47
N LYS A 122 6.36 5.98 -3.16
CA LYS A 122 7.33 6.43 -4.17
C LYS A 122 7.73 5.36 -5.17
N PHE A 123 7.85 4.10 -4.75
CA PHE A 123 8.28 3.01 -5.63
C PHE A 123 7.15 2.49 -6.53
N TYR A 124 5.93 2.38 -6.02
CA TYR A 124 4.79 1.87 -6.77
C TYR A 124 4.04 2.99 -7.51
N GLY A 125 4.06 4.22 -6.98
CA GLY A 125 3.25 5.32 -7.51
C GLY A 125 1.76 4.94 -7.49
N SER A 126 1.12 5.04 -8.65
CA SER A 126 -0.26 4.61 -8.85
C SER A 126 -0.43 3.10 -9.03
N LYS A 127 0.67 2.35 -9.21
CA LYS A 127 0.60 0.94 -9.60
C LYS A 127 0.27 0.03 -8.43
N LEU A 128 -0.60 -0.93 -8.71
CA LEU A 128 -0.94 -2.04 -7.82
C LEU A 128 0.18 -3.07 -7.63
N SER A 129 0.96 -3.27 -8.68
CA SER A 129 2.04 -4.25 -8.75
C SER A 129 3.14 -3.75 -9.66
N ILE A 130 4.34 -4.30 -9.49
CA ILE A 130 5.50 -3.95 -10.28
C ILE A 130 5.76 -5.07 -11.28
N ASP A 131 5.73 -4.69 -12.57
CA ASP A 131 6.11 -5.56 -13.69
C ASP A 131 7.64 -5.72 -13.72
N THR A 132 8.12 -6.87 -13.25
CA THR A 132 9.55 -7.19 -13.22
C THR A 132 10.13 -7.51 -14.60
N SER A 133 9.29 -7.67 -15.64
CA SER A 133 9.78 -7.90 -17.01
C SER A 133 10.34 -6.64 -17.67
N LYS A 134 10.11 -5.47 -17.08
CA LYS A 134 10.56 -4.18 -17.58
C LYS A 134 11.49 -3.49 -16.58
N PRO A 135 12.41 -2.63 -17.05
CA PRO A 135 13.20 -1.79 -16.14
C PRO A 135 12.31 -0.85 -15.32
N PHE A 136 12.79 -0.47 -14.13
CA PHE A 136 12.13 0.54 -13.32
C PHE A 136 12.14 1.91 -14.01
N VAL A 137 10.98 2.58 -14.00
CA VAL A 137 10.77 3.91 -14.59
C VAL A 137 10.27 4.86 -13.51
N ILE A 138 10.92 6.01 -13.40
CA ILE A 138 10.48 7.11 -12.54
C ILE A 138 9.34 7.83 -13.25
N GLU A 139 8.18 7.97 -12.60
CA GLU A 139 7.02 8.69 -13.16
C GLU A 139 7.17 10.21 -13.05
N ASP A 140 7.97 10.70 -12.11
CA ASP A 140 8.30 12.12 -11.97
C ASP A 140 9.21 12.58 -13.12
N ASN A 141 8.87 13.72 -13.73
CA ASN A 141 9.67 14.33 -14.79
C ASN A 141 11.03 14.84 -14.26
N ASP A 142 11.16 15.02 -12.94
CA ASP A 142 12.38 15.44 -12.26
C ASP A 142 12.99 14.28 -11.46
N LYS A 143 13.90 13.55 -12.10
CA LYS A 143 14.64 12.45 -11.48
C LYS A 143 15.44 12.91 -10.26
N GLU A 144 16.03 14.10 -10.29
CA GLU A 144 16.88 14.59 -9.21
C GLU A 144 16.04 14.85 -7.96
N LYS A 145 14.92 15.54 -8.12
CA LYS A 145 13.95 15.76 -7.05
C LYS A 145 13.44 14.43 -6.48
N TYR A 146 13.06 13.47 -7.33
CA TYR A 146 12.61 12.15 -6.88
C TYR A 146 13.66 11.43 -6.02
N VAL A 147 14.92 11.41 -6.46
CA VAL A 147 16.03 10.79 -5.71
C VAL A 147 16.29 11.54 -4.40
N ASN A 148 16.24 12.87 -4.40
CA ASN A 148 16.44 13.69 -3.21
C ASN A 148 15.35 13.44 -2.14
N GLU A 149 14.11 13.28 -2.57
CA GLU A 149 13.01 12.91 -1.67
C GLU A 149 13.23 11.52 -1.05
N LEU A 150 13.63 10.52 -1.85
CA LEU A 150 13.98 9.18 -1.32
C LEU A 150 15.13 9.24 -0.31
N LYS A 151 16.18 10.02 -0.60
CA LYS A 151 17.32 10.22 0.33
C LYS A 151 16.90 10.92 1.62
N SER A 152 15.97 11.87 1.55
CA SER A 152 15.44 12.55 2.73
C SER A 152 14.66 11.60 3.65
N ILE A 153 13.80 10.75 3.07
CA ILE A 153 13.09 9.69 3.81
C ILE A 153 14.10 8.73 4.44
N GLN A 154 15.12 8.30 3.66
CA GLN A 154 16.16 7.38 4.13
C GLN A 154 16.95 7.95 5.31
N LYS A 155 17.33 9.23 5.24
CA LYS A 155 18.02 9.92 6.33
C LYS A 155 17.19 9.92 7.61
N THR A 156 15.89 10.18 7.49
CA THR A 156 14.96 10.16 8.63
C THR A 156 14.80 8.75 9.22
N LEU A 157 14.78 7.72 8.38
CA LEU A 157 14.76 6.33 8.81
C LEU A 157 16.04 5.95 9.57
N ASP A 158 17.20 6.33 9.05
CA ASP A 158 18.50 6.07 9.70
C ASP A 158 18.58 6.72 11.08
N TYR A 159 18.12 7.96 11.22
CA TYR A 159 18.04 8.62 12.54
C TYR A 159 17.09 7.89 13.49
N THR A 160 15.91 7.50 13.00
CA THR A 160 14.93 6.76 13.82
C THR A 160 15.52 5.43 14.31
N ILE A 161 16.19 4.66 13.45
CA ILE A 161 16.89 3.42 13.83
C ILE A 161 17.99 3.71 14.86
N SER A 162 18.78 4.76 14.63
CA SER A 162 19.85 5.17 15.54
C SER A 162 19.32 5.54 16.92
N ASP A 163 18.17 6.22 17.00
CA ASP A 163 17.56 6.58 18.29
C ASP A 163 16.97 5.36 18.99
N MET A 164 16.34 4.44 18.25
CA MET A 164 15.87 3.18 18.81
C MET A 164 16.99 2.35 19.42
N ARG A 165 18.19 2.32 18.81
CA ARG A 165 19.36 1.60 19.37
C ARG A 165 19.81 2.11 20.74
N LYS A 166 19.49 3.36 21.09
CA LYS A 166 19.86 3.98 22.36
C LYS A 166 18.85 3.69 23.48
N LEU A 167 17.71 3.05 23.16
CA LEU A 167 16.68 2.75 24.15
C LEU A 167 17.16 1.61 25.07
N ASP A 168 17.01 1.83 26.37
CA ASP A 168 17.41 0.88 27.40
C ASP A 168 16.27 -0.07 27.81
N ALA A 169 16.60 -1.06 28.64
CA ALA A 169 15.65 -2.05 29.15
C ALA A 169 14.51 -1.44 30.00
N SER A 170 14.71 -0.26 30.59
CA SER A 170 13.67 0.42 31.37
C SER A 170 12.55 0.93 30.45
N LYS A 171 12.90 1.47 29.28
CA LYS A 171 11.94 1.91 28.26
C LYS A 171 11.16 0.76 27.67
N LEU A 172 11.81 -0.38 27.46
CA LEU A 172 11.16 -1.60 26.95
C LEU A 172 10.13 -2.15 27.93
N SER A 173 10.49 -2.20 29.22
CA SER A 173 9.60 -2.65 30.30
C SER A 173 8.34 -1.79 30.44
N GLN A 174 8.43 -0.47 30.20
CA GLN A 174 7.27 0.43 30.24
C GLN A 174 6.18 0.09 29.21
N GLU A 175 6.55 -0.60 28.13
CA GLU A 175 5.64 -0.98 27.04
C GLU A 175 5.40 -2.49 26.97
N ASN A 176 5.84 -3.26 27.98
CA ASN A 176 5.75 -4.73 28.02
C ASN A 176 6.39 -5.40 26.80
N ILE A 177 7.50 -4.84 26.30
CA ILE A 177 8.24 -5.38 25.16
C ILE A 177 9.50 -6.08 25.68
N SER A 178 9.73 -7.31 25.25
CA SER A 178 10.94 -8.04 25.62
C SER A 178 12.16 -7.52 24.84
N ASN A 179 13.35 -7.68 25.44
CA ASN A 179 14.62 -7.35 24.78
C ASN A 179 14.81 -8.15 23.47
N GLU A 180 14.34 -9.39 23.42
CA GLU A 180 14.47 -10.26 22.25
C GLU A 180 13.57 -9.77 21.10
N GLU A 181 12.29 -9.51 21.37
CA GLU A 181 11.37 -8.94 20.38
C GLU A 181 11.89 -7.62 19.82
N PHE A 182 12.42 -6.75 20.69
CA PHE A 182 12.98 -5.47 20.26
C PHE A 182 14.22 -5.62 19.39
N LYS A 183 15.17 -6.50 19.76
CA LYS A 183 16.36 -6.79 18.95
C LYS A 183 15.99 -7.38 17.59
N ASN A 184 15.01 -8.29 17.55
CA ASN A 184 14.51 -8.88 16.31
C ASN A 184 13.86 -7.82 15.40
N PHE A 185 13.08 -6.90 15.96
CA PHE A 185 12.52 -5.76 15.24
C PHE A 185 13.64 -4.86 14.68
N LEU A 186 14.61 -4.45 15.51
CA LEU A 186 15.76 -3.63 15.09
C LEU A 186 16.53 -4.26 13.92
N HIS A 187 16.83 -5.56 14.00
CA HIS A 187 17.54 -6.27 12.94
C HIS A 187 16.77 -6.26 11.61
N LYS A 188 15.44 -6.41 11.66
CA LYS A 188 14.59 -6.37 10.46
C LYS A 188 14.58 -4.99 9.82
N ILE A 189 14.40 -3.93 10.60
CA ILE A 189 14.37 -2.56 10.07
C ILE A 189 15.74 -2.12 9.52
N GLU A 190 16.83 -2.62 10.09
CA GLU A 190 18.19 -2.38 9.59
C GLU A 190 18.42 -3.04 8.23
N LYS A 191 17.94 -4.29 8.05
CA LYS A 191 17.96 -4.96 6.74
C LYS A 191 17.13 -4.22 5.71
N ILE A 192 15.93 -3.77 6.10
CA ILE A 192 15.05 -2.95 5.24
C ILE A 192 15.80 -1.68 4.81
N SER A 193 16.35 -0.92 5.77
CA SER A 193 17.12 0.32 5.50
C SER A 193 18.30 0.07 4.56
N LYS A 194 19.08 -0.99 4.78
CA LYS A 194 20.20 -1.36 3.90
C LYS A 194 19.73 -1.63 2.47
N ASN A 195 18.66 -2.40 2.31
CA ASN A 195 18.09 -2.70 1.00
C ASN A 195 17.58 -1.44 0.29
N THR A 196 16.89 -0.56 1.01
CA THR A 196 16.40 0.71 0.48
C THR A 196 17.53 1.59 -0.06
N LYS A 197 18.66 1.69 0.66
CA LYS A 197 19.85 2.42 0.17
C LYS A 197 20.35 1.90 -1.17
N VAL A 198 20.42 0.56 -1.34
CA VAL A 198 20.85 -0.05 -2.60
C VAL A 198 19.87 0.27 -3.73
N ILE A 199 18.56 0.23 -3.46
CA ILE A 199 17.53 0.63 -4.43
C ILE A 199 17.74 2.08 -4.87
N ILE A 200 17.89 3.00 -3.91
CA ILE A 200 18.11 4.43 -4.19
C ILE A 200 19.35 4.64 -5.06
N THR A 201 20.48 4.00 -4.72
CA THR A 201 21.72 4.11 -5.51
C THR A 201 21.55 3.59 -6.94
N LYS A 202 20.82 2.47 -7.14
CA LYS A 202 20.57 1.96 -8.49
C LYS A 202 19.70 2.92 -9.31
N ILE A 203 18.64 3.48 -8.72
CA ILE A 203 17.78 4.49 -9.35
C ILE A 203 18.60 5.72 -9.74
N GLU A 204 19.42 6.22 -8.81
CA GLU A 204 20.28 7.39 -9.03
C GLU A 204 21.26 7.15 -10.19
N THR A 205 21.95 6.01 -10.18
CA THR A 205 22.95 5.65 -11.21
C THR A 205 22.35 5.13 -12.52
N GLY A 206 21.02 4.99 -12.61
CA GLY A 206 20.32 4.50 -13.80
C GLY A 206 20.43 2.99 -14.03
N LYS A 207 20.90 2.22 -13.06
CA LYS A 207 21.02 0.75 -13.11
C LYS A 207 19.68 0.07 -12.76
N ASN A 208 18.65 0.35 -13.54
CA ASN A 208 17.24 0.11 -13.18
C ASN A 208 16.70 -1.31 -13.47
N ASN A 209 17.48 -2.19 -14.09
CA ASN A 209 16.99 -3.51 -14.54
C ASN A 209 16.53 -4.42 -13.40
N GLU A 210 17.21 -4.36 -12.25
CA GLU A 210 16.91 -5.21 -11.07
C GLU A 210 16.08 -4.48 -10.01
N VAL A 211 15.84 -3.17 -10.19
CA VAL A 211 15.19 -2.33 -9.17
C VAL A 211 13.78 -2.81 -8.87
N ASN A 212 13.05 -3.28 -9.89
CA ASN A 212 11.69 -3.79 -9.73
C ASN A 212 11.61 -5.03 -8.82
N GLU A 213 12.54 -5.97 -8.97
CA GLU A 213 12.63 -7.16 -8.10
C GLU A 213 12.98 -6.76 -6.66
N MET A 214 13.95 -5.86 -6.51
CA MET A 214 14.36 -5.35 -5.20
C MET A 214 13.22 -4.61 -4.47
N ILE A 215 12.39 -3.86 -5.19
CA ILE A 215 11.21 -3.21 -4.60
C ILE A 215 10.18 -4.25 -4.14
N ASN A 216 9.94 -5.31 -4.93
CA ASN A 216 9.04 -6.38 -4.51
C ASN A 216 9.55 -7.08 -3.23
N GLU A 217 10.84 -7.41 -3.16
CA GLU A 217 11.44 -7.94 -1.93
C GLU A 217 11.31 -6.98 -0.74
N TYR A 218 11.51 -5.69 -0.98
CA TYR A 218 11.35 -4.65 0.02
C TYR A 218 9.91 -4.65 0.57
N SER A 219 8.91 -4.67 -0.31
CA SER A 219 7.50 -4.73 0.07
C SER A 219 7.18 -5.96 0.91
N GLU A 220 7.69 -7.14 0.55
CA GLU A 220 7.50 -8.36 1.35
C GLU A 220 8.10 -8.24 2.75
N LYS A 221 9.29 -7.65 2.86
CA LYS A 221 9.96 -7.42 4.15
C LYS A 221 9.18 -6.44 5.02
N VAL A 222 8.64 -5.37 4.43
CA VAL A 222 7.78 -4.41 5.13
C VAL A 222 6.46 -5.05 5.58
N GLU A 223 5.81 -5.86 4.74
CA GLU A 223 4.56 -6.53 5.12
C GLU A 223 4.77 -7.58 6.23
N LYS A 224 5.94 -8.24 6.27
CA LYS A 224 6.32 -9.12 7.39
C LYS A 224 6.50 -8.32 8.69
N LEU A 225 7.12 -7.13 8.61
CA LEU A 225 7.33 -6.26 9.77
C LEU A 225 6.02 -5.81 10.44
N LYS A 226 4.95 -5.59 9.67
CA LYS A 226 3.65 -5.13 10.20
C LYS A 226 2.85 -6.19 10.96
N ARG A 227 3.17 -7.47 10.78
CA ARG A 227 2.43 -8.60 11.38
C ARG A 227 2.92 -8.96 12.79
N GLU A 228 3.89 -8.22 13.31
CA GLU A 228 4.59 -8.42 14.59
C GLU A 228 4.37 -7.24 15.53
#